data_AF-A0A3R6Q4M1-F1
#
_entry.id   AF-A0A3R6Q4M1-F1
#
_cell.length_a   1.000
_cell.length_b   1.000
_cell.length_c   1.000
_cell.angle_alpha   90.00
_cell.angle_beta   90.00
_cell.angle_gamma   90.00
#
_symmetry.space_group_name_H-M   'P 1'
#
loop_
_entity.id
_entity.type
_entity.pdbx_description
1 polymer ?
#
loop_
_entity_poly.entity_id
_entity_poly.type
_entity_poly.pdbx_seq_one_letter_code
_entity_poly.pdbx_strand_id
1 'polypeptide(L)'
;MTTPVYIVEGFLGSGKTKLIENSLRLRHCRNVLIFQFEEGEEVLDTKEAERCSWKIRSWDRDELETHLEEVADRVEVELEIHRYEEIWVEWNGMERFGTLEKLLLSNALRRRIHIERVMYLADVEMAGMMLGQTGEGPISQVASSDVIYLRNTEDENAVKQLEHMCKALAPSTEVWEYSKEALLDELGKQKGSPLLEWLAFALLACFLLMVVALAEQRGVPLIRYFTIFMGVFLQAVPFLLLGVLISSAIQVFIPVGVLERIFPSNPVFAMGMGIGAGFFLPVCDCASIPVFQGLLKKGVPLPAAICFMTAAPIVNPVILLSTYYAFNGSFRAVFYRTGLGILCSFLIGTSFFIRKPTDYLKGEAGNTSFCTCGCYRESRSGRLGRAEQFLWHARMEFYSVARYLVVGIAVSTCFRR
;
A
#
# COMPACT_ATOMS: atom_id res chain seq x y z
N MET A 1 19.72 -3.85 -27.93
CA MET A 1 18.59 -4.78 -27.71
C MET A 1 18.72 -5.24 -26.28
N THR A 2 17.66 -5.09 -25.48
CA THR A 2 17.65 -5.54 -24.09
C THR A 2 17.11 -6.97 -24.03
N THR A 3 17.73 -7.81 -23.20
CA THR A 3 17.29 -9.20 -23.00
C THR A 3 16.14 -9.23 -21.97
N PRO A 4 15.00 -9.85 -22.28
CA PRO A 4 13.87 -9.96 -21.36
C PRO A 4 14.21 -10.88 -20.18
N VAL A 5 13.76 -10.49 -18.99
CA VAL A 5 13.93 -11.23 -17.74
C VAL A 5 12.57 -11.68 -17.21
N TYR A 6 12.41 -12.98 -17.01
CA TYR A 6 11.24 -13.59 -16.38
C TYR A 6 11.62 -14.01 -14.96
N ILE A 7 10.84 -13.58 -13.96
CA ILE A 7 11.12 -13.83 -12.55
C ILE A 7 10.06 -14.78 -12.02
N VAL A 8 10.47 -15.86 -11.38
CA VAL A 8 9.60 -16.83 -10.73
C VAL A 8 9.86 -16.81 -9.24
N GLU A 9 8.85 -16.40 -8.50
CA GLU A 9 8.83 -16.21 -7.06
C GLU A 9 7.95 -17.28 -6.37
N GLY A 10 8.05 -17.36 -5.05
CA GLY A 10 7.27 -18.30 -4.24
C GLY A 10 8.10 -19.10 -3.26
N PHE A 11 7.43 -19.74 -2.31
CA PHE A 11 8.07 -20.51 -1.24
C PHE A 11 8.97 -21.65 -1.77
N LEU A 12 9.91 -22.08 -0.92
CA LEU A 12 10.66 -23.31 -1.12
C LEU A 12 9.69 -24.48 -1.30
N GLY A 13 9.94 -25.33 -2.30
CA GLY A 13 9.07 -26.46 -2.62
C GLY A 13 7.80 -26.13 -3.40
N SER A 14 7.49 -24.86 -3.72
CA SER A 14 6.32 -24.52 -4.54
C SER A 14 6.39 -24.99 -6.00
N GLY A 15 7.56 -25.47 -6.44
CA GLY A 15 7.83 -26.01 -7.78
C GLY A 15 8.22 -24.97 -8.83
N LYS A 16 8.90 -23.90 -8.41
CA LYS A 16 9.42 -22.83 -9.28
C LYS A 16 10.29 -23.39 -10.41
N THR A 17 11.25 -24.26 -10.09
CA THR A 17 12.14 -24.91 -11.08
C THR A 17 11.36 -25.62 -12.18
N LYS A 18 10.31 -26.37 -11.81
CA LYS A 18 9.43 -27.08 -12.76
C LYS A 18 8.59 -26.13 -13.60
N LEU A 19 8.17 -24.98 -13.06
CA LEU A 19 7.49 -23.94 -13.82
C LEU A 19 8.42 -23.34 -14.88
N ILE A 20 9.66 -23.02 -14.52
CA ILE A 20 10.68 -22.52 -15.45
C ILE A 20 10.89 -23.54 -16.57
N GLU A 21 11.17 -24.79 -16.22
CA GLU A 21 11.39 -25.86 -17.19
C GLU A 21 10.21 -26.03 -18.15
N ASN A 22 8.97 -26.11 -17.63
CA ASN A 22 7.78 -26.22 -18.47
C ASN A 22 7.63 -25.00 -19.40
N SER A 23 7.91 -23.79 -18.91
CA SER A 23 7.84 -22.56 -19.71
C SER A 23 8.81 -22.59 -20.89
N LEU A 24 10.06 -22.99 -20.63
CA LEU A 24 11.10 -23.09 -21.65
C LEU A 24 10.77 -24.15 -22.70
N ARG A 25 10.26 -25.31 -22.28
CA ARG A 25 9.85 -26.40 -23.17
C ARG A 25 8.66 -26.00 -24.05
N LEU A 26 7.64 -25.39 -23.46
CA LEU A 26 6.41 -24.98 -24.16
C LEU A 26 6.68 -23.92 -25.24
N ARG A 27 7.62 -23.00 -25.00
CA ARG A 27 7.99 -21.94 -25.97
C ARG A 27 9.15 -22.33 -26.89
N HIS A 28 9.72 -23.53 -26.72
CA HIS A 28 10.88 -24.02 -27.47
C HIS A 28 12.09 -23.06 -27.42
N CYS A 29 12.31 -22.42 -26.26
CA CYS A 29 13.35 -21.42 -26.08
C CYS A 29 14.76 -22.02 -26.16
N ARG A 30 15.68 -21.32 -26.82
CA ARG A 30 17.09 -21.69 -26.95
C ARG A 30 17.98 -20.59 -26.41
N ASN A 31 19.20 -20.92 -26.00
CA ASN A 31 20.17 -19.94 -25.48
C ASN A 31 19.60 -19.10 -24.33
N VAL A 32 19.24 -19.77 -23.24
CA VAL A 32 18.62 -19.15 -22.07
C VAL A 32 19.59 -19.14 -20.90
N LEU A 33 19.59 -18.07 -20.13
CA LEU A 33 20.36 -17.96 -18.88
C LEU A 33 19.40 -18.09 -17.70
N ILE A 34 19.69 -19.02 -16.79
CA ILE A 34 18.88 -19.26 -15.59
C ILE A 34 19.68 -18.87 -14.35
N PHE A 35 19.14 -17.93 -13.57
CA PHE A 35 19.68 -17.51 -12.29
C PHE A 35 19.02 -18.28 -11.17
N GLN A 36 19.81 -19.01 -10.39
CA GLN A 36 19.35 -19.68 -9.17
C GLN A 36 20.07 -19.10 -7.96
N PHE A 37 19.31 -18.68 -6.96
CA PHE A 37 19.85 -18.15 -5.70
C PHE A 37 19.75 -19.14 -4.53
N GLU A 38 19.30 -20.37 -4.82
CA GLU A 38 19.28 -21.51 -3.88
C GLU A 38 19.59 -22.80 -4.64
N GLU A 39 20.20 -23.79 -3.96
CA GLU A 39 20.21 -25.17 -4.43
C GLU A 39 18.81 -25.77 -4.24
N GLY A 40 18.01 -25.84 -5.31
CA GLY A 40 16.72 -26.52 -5.27
C GLY A 40 16.88 -28.04 -5.09
N GLU A 41 15.88 -28.69 -4.48
CA GLU A 41 15.84 -30.16 -4.36
C GLU A 41 15.64 -30.85 -5.74
N GLU A 42 15.00 -30.18 -6.69
CA GLU A 42 14.83 -30.65 -8.07
C GLU A 42 15.92 -30.06 -8.99
N VAL A 43 16.69 -30.93 -9.62
CA VAL A 43 17.70 -30.55 -10.62
C VAL A 43 17.02 -30.49 -12.00
N LEU A 44 17.21 -29.38 -12.72
CA LEU A 44 16.78 -29.24 -14.12
C LEU A 44 17.29 -30.42 -14.97
N ASP A 45 16.48 -30.90 -15.93
CA ASP A 45 16.88 -32.01 -16.80
C ASP A 45 18.10 -31.64 -17.64
N THR A 46 19.26 -32.17 -17.22
CA THR A 46 20.58 -31.88 -17.80
C THR A 46 20.66 -32.19 -19.29
N LYS A 47 19.92 -33.20 -19.77
CA LYS A 47 19.94 -33.58 -21.20
C LYS A 47 19.25 -32.56 -22.10
N GLU A 48 18.14 -32.00 -21.62
CA GLU A 48 17.39 -30.99 -22.37
C GLU A 48 18.04 -29.61 -22.25
N ALA A 49 18.58 -29.30 -21.08
CA ALA A 49 19.39 -28.10 -20.86
C ALA A 49 20.60 -28.04 -21.81
N GLU A 50 21.36 -29.14 -21.95
CA GLU A 50 22.47 -29.22 -22.91
C GLU A 50 22.00 -29.08 -24.36
N ARG A 51 20.91 -29.78 -24.74
CA ARG A 51 20.35 -29.75 -26.10
C ARG A 51 19.89 -28.34 -26.50
N CYS A 52 19.30 -27.60 -25.58
CA CYS A 52 18.74 -26.26 -25.83
C CYS A 52 19.69 -25.13 -25.43
N SER A 53 20.92 -25.46 -24.99
CA SER A 53 21.95 -24.50 -24.55
C SER A 53 21.46 -23.60 -23.41
N TRP A 54 20.76 -24.17 -22.42
CA TRP A 54 20.40 -23.49 -21.19
C TRP A 54 21.61 -23.46 -20.25
N LYS A 55 21.95 -22.28 -19.77
CA LYS A 55 23.10 -22.06 -18.88
C LYS A 55 22.60 -21.69 -17.51
N ILE A 56 22.96 -22.50 -16.53
CA ILE A 56 22.55 -22.30 -15.14
C ILE A 56 23.71 -21.62 -14.39
N ARG A 57 23.39 -20.60 -13.60
CA ARG A 57 24.32 -19.91 -12.71
C ARG A 57 23.69 -19.84 -11.33
N SER A 58 24.37 -20.45 -10.37
CA SER A 58 24.04 -20.32 -8.96
C SER A 58 24.83 -19.17 -8.34
N TRP A 59 24.17 -18.36 -7.52
CA TRP A 59 24.82 -17.36 -6.68
C TRP A 59 24.41 -17.55 -5.23
N ASP A 60 25.37 -17.30 -4.34
CA ASP A 60 25.11 -17.34 -2.91
C ASP A 60 24.28 -16.12 -2.49
N ARG A 61 23.32 -16.35 -1.61
CA ARG A 61 22.47 -15.31 -1.02
C ARG A 61 23.31 -14.29 -0.25
N ASP A 62 24.26 -14.74 0.56
CA ASP A 62 25.02 -13.86 1.45
C ASP A 62 25.91 -12.91 0.64
N GLU A 63 26.37 -13.35 -0.54
CA GLU A 63 27.12 -12.55 -1.50
C GLU A 63 26.24 -11.47 -2.16
N LEU A 64 24.95 -11.76 -2.41
CA LEU A 64 24.02 -10.79 -2.97
C LEU A 64 23.73 -9.62 -2.02
N GLU A 65 23.62 -9.90 -0.72
CA GLU A 65 23.34 -8.86 0.28
C GLU A 65 24.55 -7.96 0.53
N THR A 66 25.75 -8.53 0.52
CA THR A 66 26.99 -7.82 0.89
C THR A 66 27.74 -7.24 -0.30
N HIS A 67 27.67 -7.87 -1.48
CA HIS A 67 28.46 -7.56 -2.67
C HIS A 67 27.60 -7.43 -3.96
N LEU A 68 26.44 -6.78 -3.86
CA LEU A 68 25.48 -6.62 -4.98
C LEU A 68 26.12 -6.06 -6.27
N GLU A 69 27.01 -5.07 -6.16
CA GLU A 69 27.68 -4.48 -7.34
C GLU A 69 28.61 -5.48 -8.04
N GLU A 70 29.34 -6.29 -7.28
CA GLU A 70 30.23 -7.32 -7.84
C GLU A 70 29.44 -8.44 -8.53
N VAL A 71 28.28 -8.81 -7.97
CA VAL A 71 27.35 -9.75 -8.62
C VAL A 71 26.84 -9.15 -9.94
N ALA A 72 26.44 -7.87 -9.95
CA ALA A 72 25.97 -7.19 -11.15
C ALA A 72 27.03 -7.13 -12.25
N ASP A 73 28.27 -6.82 -11.89
CA ASP A 73 29.40 -6.76 -12.84
C ASP A 73 29.70 -8.13 -13.45
N ARG A 74 29.66 -9.21 -12.65
CA ARG A 74 29.83 -10.59 -13.15
C ARG A 74 28.71 -10.99 -14.13
N VAL A 75 27.47 -10.57 -13.84
CA VAL A 75 26.35 -10.79 -14.75
C VAL A 75 26.54 -9.98 -16.04
N GLU A 76 26.99 -8.73 -15.97
CA GLU A 76 27.27 -7.93 -17.16
C GLU A 76 28.31 -8.62 -18.06
N VAL A 77 29.43 -9.08 -17.50
CA VAL A 77 30.47 -9.81 -18.25
C VAL A 77 29.90 -11.06 -18.93
N GLU A 78 29.06 -11.84 -18.25
CA GLU A 78 28.42 -13.03 -18.82
C GLU A 78 27.50 -12.67 -20.01
N LEU A 79 26.74 -11.56 -19.90
CA LEU A 79 25.88 -11.03 -20.96
C LEU A 79 26.66 -10.38 -22.12
N GLU A 80 27.92 -10.00 -21.92
CA GLU A 80 28.80 -9.53 -22.99
C GLU A 80 29.39 -10.67 -23.82
N ILE A 81 29.77 -11.76 -23.15
CA ILE A 81 30.38 -12.92 -23.80
C ILE A 81 29.34 -13.74 -24.57
N HIS A 82 28.12 -13.87 -24.03
CA HIS A 82 27.07 -14.71 -24.59
C HIS A 82 25.81 -13.90 -24.88
N ARG A 83 25.19 -14.15 -26.04
CA ARG A 83 23.89 -13.58 -26.39
C ARG A 83 22.77 -14.54 -26.00
N TYR A 84 22.06 -14.21 -24.92
CA TYR A 84 20.88 -14.95 -24.49
C TYR A 84 19.61 -14.36 -25.09
N GLU A 85 18.67 -15.22 -25.46
CA GLU A 85 17.34 -14.82 -25.96
C GLU A 85 16.46 -14.30 -24.82
N GLU A 86 16.54 -14.93 -23.65
CA GLU A 86 15.83 -14.57 -22.44
C GLU A 86 16.60 -15.03 -21.20
N ILE A 87 16.29 -14.40 -20.07
CA ILE A 87 16.86 -14.72 -18.76
C ILE A 87 15.71 -15.13 -17.84
N TRP A 88 15.89 -16.20 -17.09
CA TRP A 88 14.94 -16.65 -16.07
C TRP A 88 15.57 -16.57 -14.70
N VAL A 89 14.83 -16.05 -13.72
CA VAL A 89 15.30 -15.92 -12.35
C VAL A 89 14.40 -16.75 -11.45
N GLU A 90 14.98 -17.74 -10.79
CA GLU A 90 14.36 -18.43 -9.68
C GLU A 90 14.69 -17.67 -8.39
N TRP A 91 13.70 -16.95 -7.85
CA TRP A 91 13.90 -16.10 -6.67
C TRP A 91 13.55 -16.84 -5.38
N ASN A 92 14.37 -16.60 -4.34
CA ASN A 92 14.24 -17.22 -3.02
C ASN A 92 12.92 -16.82 -2.36
N GLY A 93 12.16 -17.78 -1.84
CA GLY A 93 10.84 -17.55 -1.25
C GLY A 93 10.81 -16.71 0.03
N MET A 94 11.95 -16.52 0.71
CA MET A 94 12.02 -15.78 1.99
C MET A 94 12.63 -14.39 1.85
N GLU A 95 13.27 -14.08 0.72
CA GLU A 95 13.93 -12.80 0.49
C GLU A 95 13.01 -11.74 -0.11
N ARG A 96 13.35 -10.46 0.10
CA ARG A 96 12.55 -9.35 -0.45
C ARG A 96 12.79 -9.19 -1.95
N PHE A 97 11.72 -9.02 -2.74
CA PHE A 97 11.83 -8.73 -4.18
C PHE A 97 12.70 -7.50 -4.47
N GLY A 98 12.65 -6.49 -3.60
CA GLY A 98 13.43 -5.26 -3.75
C GLY A 98 14.96 -5.47 -3.78
N THR A 99 15.48 -6.59 -3.26
CA THR A 99 16.92 -6.92 -3.37
C THR A 99 17.24 -7.35 -4.80
N LEU A 100 16.42 -8.24 -5.38
CA LEU A 100 16.53 -8.63 -6.79
C LEU A 100 16.33 -7.44 -7.72
N GLU A 101 15.32 -6.61 -7.45
CA GLU A 101 15.03 -5.42 -8.25
C GLU A 101 16.24 -4.48 -8.32
N LYS A 102 16.93 -4.24 -7.20
CA LYS A 102 18.16 -3.43 -7.16
C LYS A 102 19.28 -4.02 -8.00
N LEU A 103 19.45 -5.34 -8.00
CA LEU A 103 20.44 -6.01 -8.84
C LEU A 103 20.11 -5.77 -10.32
N LEU A 104 18.87 -6.05 -10.74
CA LEU A 104 18.45 -5.96 -12.14
C LEU A 104 18.43 -4.51 -12.66
N LEU A 105 18.16 -3.54 -11.78
CA LEU A 105 18.15 -2.10 -12.09
C LEU A 105 19.49 -1.40 -11.82
N SER A 106 20.54 -2.14 -11.47
CA SER A 106 21.89 -1.60 -11.31
C SER A 106 22.38 -0.93 -12.60
N ASN A 107 23.36 -0.03 -12.48
CA ASN A 107 23.88 0.68 -13.65
C ASN A 107 24.47 -0.25 -14.71
N ALA A 108 25.06 -1.37 -14.30
CA ALA A 108 25.60 -2.42 -15.15
C ALA A 108 24.48 -3.09 -15.99
N LEU A 109 23.38 -3.46 -15.35
CA LEU A 109 22.35 -4.31 -15.98
C LEU A 109 21.20 -3.53 -16.62
N ARG A 110 20.82 -2.36 -16.10
CA ARG A 110 19.62 -1.60 -16.51
C ARG A 110 19.54 -1.30 -18.01
N ARG A 111 20.68 -1.20 -18.71
CA ARG A 111 20.73 -0.92 -20.17
C ARG A 111 20.76 -2.19 -21.03
N ARG A 112 21.00 -3.35 -20.41
CA ARG A 112 21.20 -4.65 -21.08
C ARG A 112 19.99 -5.56 -20.93
N ILE A 113 19.25 -5.43 -19.84
CA ILE A 113 18.10 -6.28 -19.52
C ILE A 113 16.86 -5.44 -19.20
N HIS A 114 15.69 -6.05 -19.30
CA HIS A 114 14.45 -5.47 -18.80
C HIS A 114 13.56 -6.56 -18.21
N ILE A 115 12.85 -6.26 -17.13
CA ILE A 115 11.90 -7.20 -16.52
C ILE A 115 10.69 -7.32 -17.46
N GLU A 116 10.45 -8.54 -17.94
CA GLU A 116 9.34 -8.82 -18.84
C GLU A 116 8.10 -9.27 -18.06
N ARG A 117 8.28 -10.15 -17.06
CA ARG A 117 7.20 -10.64 -16.20
C ARG A 117 7.72 -11.10 -14.84
N VAL A 118 6.93 -10.85 -13.79
CA VAL A 118 7.10 -11.41 -12.44
C VAL A 118 5.93 -12.36 -12.13
N MET A 119 6.23 -13.62 -11.86
CA MET A 119 5.25 -14.68 -11.60
C MET A 119 5.42 -15.20 -10.19
N TYR A 120 4.34 -15.26 -9.41
CA TYR A 120 4.37 -15.84 -8.07
C TYR A 120 3.69 -17.21 -8.06
N LEU A 121 4.41 -18.25 -7.65
CA LEU A 121 3.88 -19.61 -7.57
C LEU A 121 3.59 -19.96 -6.11
N ALA A 122 2.31 -20.13 -5.79
CA ALA A 122 1.82 -20.48 -4.47
C ALA A 122 1.28 -21.91 -4.43
N ASP A 123 1.87 -22.73 -3.57
CA ASP A 123 1.19 -23.93 -3.08
C ASP A 123 0.11 -23.51 -2.07
N VAL A 124 -1.14 -23.94 -2.24
CA VAL A 124 -2.28 -23.40 -1.48
C VAL A 124 -2.14 -23.64 0.02
N GLU A 125 -1.76 -24.85 0.44
CA GLU A 125 -1.62 -25.20 1.85
C GLU A 125 -0.44 -24.47 2.49
N MET A 126 0.75 -24.55 1.87
CA MET A 126 1.97 -23.94 2.40
C MET A 126 1.87 -22.42 2.41
N ALA A 127 1.41 -21.82 1.31
CA ALA A 127 1.28 -20.37 1.21
C ALA A 127 0.19 -19.85 2.16
N GLY A 128 -0.93 -20.57 2.33
CA GLY A 128 -1.97 -20.20 3.29
C GLY A 128 -1.48 -20.18 4.74
N MET A 129 -0.58 -21.09 5.12
CA MET A 129 0.03 -21.11 6.45
C MET A 129 1.11 -20.03 6.62
N MET A 130 1.96 -19.83 5.61
CA MET A 130 3.17 -19.02 5.72
C MET A 130 2.91 -17.54 5.43
N LEU A 131 2.03 -17.19 4.48
CA LEU A 131 1.75 -15.79 4.15
C LEU A 131 1.16 -15.06 5.35
N GLY A 132 1.88 -14.05 5.84
CA GLY A 132 1.51 -13.27 7.02
C GLY A 132 2.08 -13.78 8.35
N GLN A 133 2.78 -14.92 8.35
CA GLN A 133 3.55 -15.39 9.51
C GLN A 133 5.07 -15.22 9.31
N THR A 134 5.55 -15.27 8.06
CA THR A 134 6.97 -15.35 7.72
C THR A 134 7.56 -14.03 7.17
N GLY A 135 7.59 -13.00 8.01
CA GLY A 135 8.33 -11.76 7.69
C GLY A 135 7.85 -11.03 6.42
N GLU A 136 8.65 -10.09 5.93
CA GLU A 136 8.27 -9.22 4.79
C GLU A 136 8.56 -9.79 3.40
N GLY A 137 9.44 -10.80 3.29
CA GLY A 137 9.88 -11.36 2.01
C GLY A 137 8.73 -11.88 1.15
N PRO A 138 7.99 -12.91 1.60
CA PRO A 138 6.87 -13.48 0.86
C PRO A 138 5.77 -12.46 0.52
N ILE A 139 5.50 -11.52 1.43
CA ILE A 139 4.53 -10.44 1.20
C ILE A 139 4.99 -9.54 0.05
N SER A 140 6.28 -9.16 0.06
CA SER A 140 6.83 -8.31 -0.98
C SER A 140 6.77 -8.96 -2.37
N GLN A 141 6.98 -10.27 -2.44
CA GLN A 141 6.91 -11.05 -3.68
C GLN A 141 5.48 -11.09 -4.24
N VAL A 142 4.49 -11.42 -3.40
CA VAL A 142 3.08 -11.36 -3.82
C VAL A 142 2.71 -9.96 -4.32
N ALA A 143 3.15 -8.92 -3.62
CA ALA A 143 2.87 -7.53 -3.99
C ALA A 143 3.55 -7.06 -5.28
N SER A 144 4.70 -7.64 -5.66
CA SER A 144 5.42 -7.33 -6.90
C SER A 144 5.00 -8.17 -8.10
N SER A 145 4.22 -9.23 -7.88
CA SER A 145 3.83 -10.16 -8.94
C SER A 145 2.85 -9.57 -9.96
N ASP A 146 3.12 -9.81 -11.24
CA ASP A 146 2.20 -9.49 -12.35
C ASP A 146 1.08 -10.53 -12.44
N VAL A 147 1.37 -11.77 -12.03
CA VAL A 147 0.44 -12.91 -12.04
C VAL A 147 0.74 -13.86 -10.89
N ILE A 148 -0.30 -14.45 -10.31
CA ILE A 148 -0.19 -15.45 -9.25
C ILE A 148 -0.77 -16.78 -9.74
N TYR A 149 0.01 -17.85 -9.62
CA TYR A 149 -0.39 -19.21 -9.94
C TYR A 149 -0.58 -20.02 -8.66
N LEU A 150 -1.76 -20.64 -8.51
CA LEU A 150 -2.09 -21.52 -7.39
C LEU A 150 -1.88 -22.99 -7.77
N ARG A 151 -1.23 -23.76 -6.90
CA ARG A 151 -1.04 -25.21 -7.00
C ARG A 151 -1.74 -25.93 -5.84
N ASN A 152 -2.08 -27.20 -6.06
CA ASN A 152 -2.73 -28.06 -5.06
C ASN A 152 -4.06 -27.44 -4.58
N THR A 153 -4.92 -27.14 -5.55
CA THR A 153 -6.22 -26.46 -5.43
C THR A 153 -7.37 -27.38 -5.00
N GLU A 154 -7.06 -28.50 -4.32
CA GLU A 154 -8.05 -29.51 -3.94
C GLU A 154 -9.08 -29.00 -2.91
N ASP A 155 -8.64 -28.14 -1.98
CA ASP A 155 -9.51 -27.50 -0.97
C ASP A 155 -9.99 -26.11 -1.44
N GLU A 156 -11.24 -26.04 -1.91
CA GLU A 156 -11.86 -24.79 -2.35
C GLU A 156 -11.88 -23.68 -1.28
N ASN A 157 -11.96 -24.04 0.01
CA ASN A 157 -12.00 -23.04 1.08
C ASN A 157 -10.61 -22.43 1.29
N ALA A 158 -9.57 -23.26 1.30
CA ALA A 158 -8.19 -22.81 1.39
C ALA A 158 -7.81 -21.94 0.18
N VAL A 159 -8.25 -22.32 -1.03
CA VAL A 159 -8.07 -21.54 -2.25
C VAL A 159 -8.69 -20.14 -2.12
N LYS A 160 -9.97 -20.05 -1.73
CA LYS A 160 -10.65 -18.75 -1.57
C LYS A 160 -10.00 -17.87 -0.51
N GLN A 161 -9.55 -18.47 0.59
CA GLN A 161 -8.86 -17.76 1.66
C GLN A 161 -7.54 -17.17 1.16
N LEU A 162 -6.73 -17.99 0.48
CA LEU A 162 -5.46 -17.56 -0.08
C LEU A 162 -5.65 -16.51 -1.19
N GLU A 163 -6.63 -16.69 -2.08
CA GLU A 163 -6.96 -15.72 -3.11
C GLU A 163 -7.33 -14.36 -2.49
N HIS A 164 -8.15 -14.35 -1.44
CA HIS A 164 -8.49 -13.13 -0.72
C HIS A 164 -7.25 -12.46 -0.10
N MET A 165 -6.33 -13.24 0.47
CA MET A 165 -5.07 -12.71 1.01
C MET A 165 -4.19 -12.11 -0.10
N CYS A 166 -4.02 -12.82 -1.21
CA CYS A 166 -3.28 -12.34 -2.38
C CYS A 166 -3.90 -11.05 -2.94
N LYS A 167 -5.23 -10.98 -3.09
CA LYS A 167 -5.94 -9.78 -3.56
C LYS A 167 -5.86 -8.61 -2.58
N ALA A 168 -5.75 -8.86 -1.28
CA ALA A 168 -5.49 -7.80 -0.31
C ALA A 168 -4.09 -7.20 -0.47
N LEU A 169 -3.10 -8.01 -0.85
CA LEU A 169 -1.71 -7.57 -1.09
C LEU A 169 -1.51 -6.96 -2.48
N ALA A 170 -2.14 -7.54 -3.50
CA ALA A 170 -2.02 -7.18 -4.91
C ALA A 170 -3.43 -7.14 -5.57
N PRO A 171 -4.21 -6.06 -5.38
CA PRO A 171 -5.61 -6.00 -5.80
C PRO A 171 -5.84 -6.17 -7.32
N SER A 172 -4.90 -5.69 -8.12
CA SER A 172 -4.97 -5.71 -9.59
C SER A 172 -4.40 -6.99 -10.21
N THR A 173 -3.68 -7.81 -9.45
CA THR A 173 -2.97 -8.99 -9.98
C THR A 173 -3.94 -10.14 -10.23
N GLU A 174 -3.86 -10.78 -11.40
CA GLU A 174 -4.69 -11.94 -11.71
C GLU A 174 -4.20 -13.17 -10.94
N VAL A 175 -5.15 -13.98 -10.44
CA VAL A 175 -4.88 -15.22 -9.72
C VAL A 175 -5.47 -16.35 -10.55
N TRP A 176 -4.62 -17.28 -10.97
CA TRP A 176 -4.99 -18.40 -11.82
C TRP A 176 -4.62 -19.72 -11.16
N GLU A 177 -5.40 -20.76 -11.44
CA GLU A 177 -4.97 -22.12 -11.17
C GLU A 177 -3.82 -22.49 -12.12
N TYR A 178 -2.75 -23.09 -11.58
CA TYR A 178 -1.58 -23.46 -12.36
C TYR A 178 -1.93 -24.55 -13.38
N SER A 179 -1.90 -24.18 -14.66
CA SER A 179 -2.12 -25.07 -15.80
C SER A 179 -1.21 -24.67 -16.96
N LYS A 180 -0.97 -25.60 -17.90
CA LYS A 180 -0.15 -25.30 -19.09
C LYS A 180 -0.81 -24.25 -19.97
N GLU A 181 -2.13 -24.27 -20.05
CA GLU A 181 -2.95 -23.34 -20.81
C GLU A 181 -2.85 -21.93 -20.23
N ALA A 182 -2.98 -21.78 -18.89
CA ALA A 182 -2.84 -20.49 -18.22
C ALA A 182 -1.41 -19.91 -18.36
N LEU A 183 -0.39 -20.78 -18.34
CA LEU A 183 0.99 -20.37 -18.56
C LEU A 183 1.24 -19.89 -20.00
N LEU A 184 0.68 -20.59 -21.00
CA LEU A 184 0.79 -20.21 -22.41
C LEU A 184 0.06 -18.90 -22.72
N ASP A 185 -1.13 -18.70 -22.15
CA ASP A 185 -1.88 -17.45 -22.31
C ASP A 185 -1.06 -16.27 -21.76
N GLU A 186 -0.54 -16.38 -20.55
CA GLU A 186 0.23 -15.32 -19.90
C GLU A 186 1.55 -15.01 -20.62
N LEU A 187 2.28 -16.04 -21.05
CA LEU A 187 3.51 -15.89 -21.82
C LEU A 187 3.25 -15.38 -23.25
N GLY A 188 2.04 -15.58 -23.76
CA GLY A 188 1.58 -15.11 -25.07
C GLY A 188 1.08 -13.66 -25.08
N LYS A 189 0.75 -13.09 -23.90
CA LYS A 189 0.33 -11.68 -23.75
C LYS A 189 1.47 -10.75 -24.19
N GLN A 190 1.41 -10.27 -25.42
CA GLN A 190 2.29 -9.22 -25.90
C GLN A 190 1.92 -7.89 -25.25
N LYS A 191 2.91 -7.12 -24.80
CA LYS A 191 2.70 -5.71 -24.43
C LYS A 191 2.08 -4.99 -25.63
N GLY A 192 0.93 -4.36 -25.42
CA GLY A 192 0.25 -3.57 -26.45
C GLY A 192 1.19 -2.53 -27.04
N SER A 193 0.98 -2.14 -28.29
CA SER A 193 1.79 -1.07 -28.86
C SER A 193 1.54 0.21 -28.06
N PRO A 194 2.58 0.86 -27.50
CA PRO A 194 2.39 2.04 -26.64
C PRO A 194 1.67 3.17 -27.40
N LEU A 195 1.88 3.25 -28.72
CA LEU A 195 1.18 4.20 -29.59
C LEU A 195 -0.34 4.02 -29.56
N LEU A 196 -0.85 2.79 -29.57
CA LEU A 196 -2.28 2.52 -29.53
C LEU A 196 -2.87 2.90 -28.17
N GLU A 197 -2.14 2.63 -27.08
CA GLU A 197 -2.53 3.07 -25.74
C GLU A 197 -2.60 4.60 -25.66
N TRP A 198 -1.55 5.30 -26.10
CA TRP A 198 -1.53 6.76 -26.16
C TRP A 198 -2.64 7.34 -27.04
N LEU A 199 -2.93 6.72 -28.18
CA LEU A 199 -4.04 7.13 -29.05
C LEU A 199 -5.40 6.91 -28.38
N ALA A 200 -5.59 5.77 -27.69
CA ALA A 200 -6.81 5.50 -26.94
C ALA A 200 -7.00 6.52 -25.81
N PHE A 201 -5.93 6.85 -25.07
CA PHE A 201 -5.96 7.90 -24.04
C PHE A 201 -6.30 9.27 -24.63
N ALA A 202 -5.71 9.63 -25.78
CA ALA A 202 -6.00 10.89 -26.46
C ALA A 202 -7.47 10.97 -26.93
N LEU A 203 -7.99 9.88 -27.51
CA LEU A 203 -9.38 9.80 -27.93
C LEU A 203 -10.35 9.88 -26.74
N LEU A 204 -10.04 9.20 -25.64
CA LEU A 204 -10.82 9.28 -24.40
C LEU A 204 -10.83 10.71 -23.84
N ALA A 205 -9.68 11.38 -23.81
CA ALA A 205 -9.58 12.75 -23.35
C ALA A 205 -10.40 13.72 -24.22
N CYS A 206 -10.30 13.59 -25.55
CA CYS A 206 -11.11 14.36 -26.49
C CYS A 206 -12.62 14.11 -26.30
N PHE A 207 -13.02 12.86 -26.10
CA PHE A 207 -14.40 12.50 -25.82
C PHE A 207 -14.92 13.15 -24.53
N LEU A 208 -14.14 13.09 -23.45
CA LEU A 208 -14.50 13.74 -22.17
C LEU A 208 -14.63 15.26 -22.31
N LEU A 209 -13.71 15.91 -23.02
CA LEU A 209 -13.79 17.35 -23.30
C LEU A 209 -15.03 17.71 -24.13
N MET A 210 -15.36 16.90 -25.13
CA MET A 210 -16.59 17.07 -25.92
C MET A 210 -17.85 16.94 -25.06
N VAL A 211 -17.90 15.94 -24.15
CA VAL A 211 -19.02 15.76 -23.20
C VAL A 211 -19.16 16.98 -22.30
N VAL A 212 -18.05 17.52 -21.78
CA VAL A 212 -18.07 18.73 -20.95
C VAL A 212 -18.62 19.93 -21.71
N ALA A 213 -18.12 20.16 -22.94
CA ALA A 213 -18.59 21.27 -23.77
C ALA A 213 -20.08 21.17 -24.10
N LEU A 214 -20.57 19.96 -24.39
CA LEU A 214 -21.98 19.73 -24.73
C LEU A 214 -22.91 19.83 -23.51
N ALA A 215 -22.43 19.43 -22.33
CA ALA A 215 -23.16 19.61 -21.07
C ALA A 215 -23.28 21.10 -20.69
N GLU A 216 -22.21 21.89 -20.87
CA GLU A 216 -22.22 23.34 -20.68
C GLU A 216 -23.23 24.01 -21.61
N GLN A 217 -23.28 23.63 -22.89
CA GLN A 217 -24.28 24.13 -23.85
C GLN A 217 -25.73 23.80 -23.43
N ARG A 218 -25.95 22.69 -22.73
CA ARG A 218 -27.27 22.30 -22.19
C ARG A 218 -27.60 22.96 -20.84
N GLY A 219 -26.78 23.91 -20.39
CA GLY A 219 -26.99 24.65 -19.14
C GLY A 219 -26.57 23.88 -17.88
N VAL A 220 -25.76 22.82 -18.02
CA VAL A 220 -25.16 22.11 -16.88
C VAL A 220 -23.74 22.64 -16.66
N PRO A 221 -23.48 23.46 -15.62
CA PRO A 221 -22.21 24.16 -15.45
C PRO A 221 -21.13 23.24 -14.83
N LEU A 222 -20.69 22.22 -15.57
CA LEU A 222 -19.68 21.25 -15.14
C LEU A 222 -18.34 21.90 -14.77
N ILE A 223 -17.92 22.93 -15.50
CA ILE A 223 -16.68 23.67 -15.22
C ILE A 223 -16.77 24.37 -13.86
N ARG A 224 -17.93 24.93 -13.52
CA ARG A 224 -18.16 25.55 -12.20
C ARG A 224 -18.09 24.52 -11.09
N TYR A 225 -18.75 23.37 -11.25
CA TYR A 225 -18.68 22.29 -10.26
C TYR A 225 -17.25 21.77 -10.08
N PHE A 226 -16.51 21.56 -11.16
CA PHE A 226 -15.11 21.15 -11.12
C PHE A 226 -14.22 22.19 -10.44
N THR A 227 -14.43 23.48 -10.71
CA THR A 227 -13.66 24.56 -10.08
C THR A 227 -13.90 24.63 -8.57
N ILE A 228 -15.16 24.50 -8.13
CA ILE A 228 -15.49 24.45 -6.70
C ILE A 228 -14.90 23.19 -6.07
N PHE A 229 -15.01 22.04 -6.73
CA PHE A 229 -14.43 20.77 -6.27
C PHE A 229 -12.93 20.90 -6.05
N MET A 230 -12.19 21.34 -7.08
CA MET A 230 -10.74 21.51 -7.02
C MET A 230 -10.34 22.55 -5.98
N GLY A 231 -11.08 23.66 -5.85
CA GLY A 231 -10.82 24.67 -4.83
C GLY A 231 -10.94 24.11 -3.41
N VAL A 232 -12.03 23.40 -3.12
CA VAL A 232 -12.25 22.78 -1.79
C VAL A 232 -11.23 21.67 -1.55
N PHE A 233 -10.91 20.87 -2.56
CA PHE A 233 -9.92 19.79 -2.47
C PHE A 233 -8.53 20.34 -2.15
N LEU A 234 -8.04 21.32 -2.92
CA LEU A 234 -6.74 21.95 -2.70
C LEU A 234 -6.65 22.65 -1.35
N GLN A 235 -7.77 23.19 -0.85
CA GLN A 235 -7.83 23.75 0.50
C GLN A 235 -7.78 22.67 1.59
N ALA A 236 -8.45 21.52 1.40
CA ALA A 236 -8.56 20.47 2.40
C ALA A 236 -7.30 19.60 2.52
N VAL A 237 -6.58 19.35 1.41
CA VAL A 237 -5.39 18.48 1.37
C VAL A 237 -4.31 18.91 2.37
N PRO A 238 -3.90 20.19 2.49
CA PRO A 238 -2.91 20.62 3.47
C PRO A 238 -3.30 20.30 4.92
N PHE A 239 -4.57 20.49 5.28
CA PHE A 239 -5.05 20.18 6.63
C PHE A 239 -5.13 18.68 6.89
N LEU A 240 -5.60 17.90 5.90
CA LEU A 240 -5.59 16.44 5.98
C LEU A 240 -4.16 15.91 6.16
N LEU A 241 -3.21 16.40 5.35
CA LEU A 241 -1.82 16.02 5.43
C LEU A 241 -1.25 16.31 6.82
N LEU A 242 -1.54 17.48 7.38
CA LEU A 242 -1.12 17.82 8.75
C LEU A 242 -1.70 16.84 9.79
N GLY A 243 -2.99 16.51 9.71
CA GLY A 243 -3.64 15.55 10.61
C GLY A 243 -3.02 14.16 10.56
N VAL A 244 -2.74 13.69 9.34
CA VAL A 244 -2.11 12.40 9.08
C VAL A 244 -0.65 12.37 9.57
N LEU A 245 0.10 13.46 9.39
CA LEU A 245 1.45 13.58 9.95
C LEU A 245 1.43 13.57 11.49
N ILE A 246 0.49 14.28 12.12
CA ILE A 246 0.34 14.25 13.59
C ILE A 246 -0.04 12.85 14.07
N SER A 247 -0.99 12.20 13.41
CA SER A 247 -1.40 10.83 13.74
C SER A 247 -0.25 9.83 13.60
N SER A 248 0.49 9.89 12.49
CA SER A 248 1.69 9.07 12.28
C SER A 248 2.77 9.36 13.33
N ALA A 249 2.97 10.63 13.71
CA ALA A 249 3.91 11.00 14.76
C ALA A 249 3.51 10.40 16.12
N ILE A 250 2.23 10.45 16.48
CA ILE A 250 1.68 9.80 17.66
C ILE A 250 1.94 8.29 17.59
N GLN A 251 1.72 7.67 16.43
CA GLN A 251 1.85 6.22 16.29
C GLN A 251 3.30 5.73 16.32
N VAL A 252 4.25 6.47 15.73
CA VAL A 252 5.65 6.05 15.61
C VAL A 252 6.50 6.53 16.79
N PHE A 253 6.33 7.76 17.25
CA PHE A 253 7.22 8.34 18.27
C PHE A 253 6.72 8.16 19.70
N ILE A 254 5.43 7.93 19.92
CA ILE A 254 4.88 7.75 21.28
C ILE A 254 4.77 6.24 21.59
N PRO A 255 5.47 5.72 22.60
CA PRO A 255 5.35 4.31 22.99
C PRO A 255 3.92 3.96 23.45
N VAL A 256 3.53 2.70 23.24
CA VAL A 256 2.24 2.18 23.69
C VAL A 256 2.15 2.30 25.23
N GLY A 257 1.01 2.79 25.73
CA GLY A 257 0.75 2.94 27.17
C GLY A 257 1.27 4.26 27.79
N VAL A 258 2.06 5.07 27.09
CA VAL A 258 2.48 6.39 27.61
C VAL A 258 1.28 7.33 27.69
N LEU A 259 0.47 7.41 26.62
CA LEU A 259 -0.74 8.24 26.64
C LEU A 259 -1.76 7.69 27.64
N GLU A 260 -1.91 6.38 27.74
CA GLU A 260 -2.78 5.76 28.76
C GLU A 260 -2.39 6.17 30.19
N ARG A 261 -1.08 6.28 30.50
CA ARG A 261 -0.60 6.75 31.81
C ARG A 261 -0.76 8.26 32.03
N ILE A 262 -0.72 9.06 30.97
CA ILE A 262 -0.89 10.52 31.04
C ILE A 262 -2.36 10.89 31.26
N PHE A 263 -3.28 10.14 30.64
CA PHE A 263 -4.71 10.37 30.83
C PHE A 263 -5.16 9.88 32.22
N PRO A 264 -5.90 10.70 32.98
CA PRO A 264 -6.31 10.36 34.33
C PRO A 264 -7.36 9.24 34.31
N SER A 265 -7.37 8.41 35.37
CA SER A 265 -8.33 7.32 35.51
C SER A 265 -9.77 7.80 35.65
N ASN A 266 -9.99 9.05 36.08
CA ASN A 266 -11.32 9.64 36.17
C ASN A 266 -11.81 10.08 34.77
N PRO A 267 -12.94 9.53 34.26
CA PRO A 267 -13.41 9.78 32.90
C PRO A 267 -13.76 11.25 32.64
N VAL A 268 -14.21 12.00 33.65
CA VAL A 268 -14.56 13.43 33.51
C VAL A 268 -13.30 14.26 33.23
N PHE A 269 -12.23 14.01 33.98
CA PHE A 269 -10.94 14.68 33.76
C PHE A 269 -10.28 14.23 32.46
N ALA A 270 -10.42 12.97 32.08
CA ALA A 270 -9.92 12.47 30.80
C ALA A 270 -10.62 13.16 29.62
N MET A 271 -11.96 13.31 29.70
CA MET A 271 -12.73 14.09 28.73
C MET A 271 -12.29 15.55 28.68
N GLY A 272 -12.08 16.19 29.84
CA GLY A 272 -11.54 17.55 29.92
C GLY A 272 -10.17 17.70 29.25
N MET A 273 -9.27 16.73 29.45
CA MET A 273 -7.98 16.69 28.76
C MET A 273 -8.12 16.51 27.25
N GLY A 274 -9.09 15.70 26.79
CA GLY A 274 -9.41 15.57 25.37
C GLY A 274 -9.87 16.90 24.75
N ILE A 275 -10.77 17.62 25.42
CA ILE A 275 -11.23 18.96 25.01
C ILE A 275 -10.06 19.95 24.98
N GLY A 276 -9.21 19.93 26.01
CA GLY A 276 -8.01 20.76 26.10
C GLY A 276 -7.02 20.47 24.96
N ALA A 277 -6.79 19.19 24.64
CA ALA A 277 -5.98 18.81 23.49
C ALA A 277 -6.56 19.35 22.17
N GLY A 278 -7.90 19.34 22.02
CA GLY A 278 -8.57 19.92 20.86
C GLY A 278 -8.40 21.44 20.74
N PHE A 279 -8.28 22.14 21.87
CA PHE A 279 -7.95 23.57 21.88
C PHE A 279 -6.52 23.84 21.39
N PHE A 280 -5.54 23.05 21.83
CA PHE A 280 -4.13 23.28 21.48
C PHE A 280 -3.71 22.69 20.13
N LEU A 281 -4.46 21.72 19.59
CA LEU A 281 -4.18 21.11 18.29
C LEU A 281 -5.15 21.68 17.25
N PRO A 282 -4.71 22.61 16.38
CA PRO A 282 -5.57 23.22 15.39
C PRO A 282 -5.81 22.28 14.21
N VAL A 283 -6.62 21.24 14.41
CA VAL A 283 -7.01 20.27 13.37
C VAL A 283 -8.41 20.56 12.84
N CYS A 284 -8.59 20.41 11.52
CA CYS A 284 -9.90 20.44 10.87
C CYS A 284 -10.69 19.15 11.16
N ASP A 285 -11.99 19.14 10.84
CA ASP A 285 -12.82 17.93 10.86
C ASP A 285 -12.23 16.78 10.03
N CYS A 286 -11.54 17.11 8.93
CA CYS A 286 -10.82 16.17 8.09
C CYS A 286 -9.60 15.51 8.78
N ALA A 287 -8.93 16.26 9.67
CA ALA A 287 -7.68 15.89 10.30
C ALA A 287 -7.89 15.29 11.69
N SER A 288 -9.04 15.54 12.31
CA SER A 288 -9.36 15.02 13.64
C SER A 288 -9.57 13.50 13.65
N ILE A 289 -10.03 12.91 12.53
CA ILE A 289 -10.28 11.47 12.40
C ILE A 289 -8.98 10.63 12.49
N PRO A 290 -7.93 10.86 11.67
CA PRO A 290 -6.66 10.15 11.84
C PRO A 290 -6.09 10.28 13.25
N VAL A 291 -6.08 11.50 13.80
CA VAL A 291 -5.53 11.75 15.14
C VAL A 291 -6.34 11.01 16.20
N PHE A 292 -7.67 11.01 16.10
CA PHE A 292 -8.56 10.22 16.94
C PHE A 292 -8.21 8.72 16.91
N GLN A 293 -8.03 8.15 15.71
CA GLN A 293 -7.63 6.74 15.55
C GLN A 293 -6.26 6.47 16.17
N GLY A 294 -5.28 7.35 15.97
CA GLY A 294 -3.95 7.25 16.56
C GLY A 294 -3.98 7.29 18.09
N LEU A 295 -4.79 8.17 18.68
CA LEU A 295 -4.99 8.25 20.14
C LEU A 295 -5.60 6.95 20.70
N LEU A 296 -6.64 6.42 20.04
CA LEU A 296 -7.27 5.15 20.46
C LEU A 296 -6.29 3.97 20.39
N LYS A 297 -5.53 3.85 19.30
CA LYS A 297 -4.49 2.80 19.15
C LYS A 297 -3.41 2.87 20.24
N LYS A 298 -3.21 4.04 20.86
CA LYS A 298 -2.27 4.26 21.97
C LYS A 298 -2.88 4.11 23.36
N GLY A 299 -4.14 3.68 23.46
CA GLY A 299 -4.81 3.40 24.72
C GLY A 299 -5.51 4.60 25.37
N VAL A 300 -5.71 5.71 24.63
CA VAL A 300 -6.50 6.84 25.16
C VAL A 300 -7.96 6.40 25.35
N PRO A 301 -8.60 6.71 26.49
CA PRO A 301 -10.00 6.35 26.72
C PRO A 301 -10.93 6.89 25.62
N LEU A 302 -11.82 6.03 25.09
CA LEU A 302 -12.74 6.38 24.01
C LEU A 302 -13.52 7.69 24.23
N PRO A 303 -14.13 7.95 25.40
CA PRO A 303 -14.82 9.22 25.66
C PRO A 303 -13.91 10.45 25.50
N ALA A 304 -12.65 10.35 25.92
CA ALA A 304 -11.69 11.44 25.83
C ALA A 304 -11.25 11.70 24.38
N ALA A 305 -11.03 10.63 23.61
CA ALA A 305 -10.70 10.74 22.20
C ALA A 305 -11.87 11.34 21.38
N ILE A 306 -13.12 10.98 21.71
CA ILE A 306 -14.32 11.58 21.09
C ILE A 306 -14.47 13.05 21.46
N CYS A 307 -14.22 13.40 22.73
CA CYS A 307 -14.19 14.79 23.15
C CYS A 307 -13.14 15.60 22.37
N PHE A 308 -11.93 15.06 22.19
CA PHE A 308 -10.92 15.67 21.33
C PHE A 308 -11.44 15.88 19.89
N MET A 309 -11.95 14.82 19.26
CA MET A 309 -12.42 14.83 17.87
C MET A 309 -13.53 15.87 17.63
N THR A 310 -14.45 16.01 18.58
CA THR A 310 -15.59 16.93 18.49
C THR A 310 -15.25 18.35 18.94
N ALA A 311 -14.36 18.53 19.90
CA ALA A 311 -13.99 19.85 20.41
C ALA A 311 -13.02 20.57 19.47
N ALA A 312 -12.04 19.86 18.87
CA ALA A 312 -10.99 20.48 18.06
C ALA A 312 -11.48 21.47 16.99
N PRO A 313 -12.48 21.15 16.14
CA PRO A 313 -13.00 22.10 15.14
C PRO A 313 -13.83 23.26 15.73
N ILE A 314 -14.22 23.19 17.01
CA ILE A 314 -15.10 24.17 17.65
C ILE A 314 -14.32 25.18 18.49
N VAL A 315 -13.37 24.70 19.30
CA VAL A 315 -12.68 25.51 20.32
C VAL A 315 -11.28 25.97 19.89
N ASN A 316 -10.80 25.57 18.72
CA ASN A 316 -9.50 25.97 18.18
C ASN A 316 -9.35 27.51 18.12
N PRO A 317 -8.23 28.10 18.58
CA PRO A 317 -7.96 29.53 18.55
C PRO A 317 -8.19 30.20 17.20
N VAL A 318 -7.86 29.53 16.09
CA VAL A 318 -8.08 30.04 14.73
C VAL A 318 -9.58 30.20 14.45
N ILE A 319 -10.40 29.25 14.89
CA ILE A 319 -11.86 29.26 14.74
C ILE A 319 -12.50 30.27 15.68
N LEU A 320 -11.99 30.41 16.90
CA LEU A 320 -12.46 31.43 17.84
C LEU A 320 -12.17 32.83 17.30
N LEU A 321 -10.99 33.05 16.73
CA LEU A 321 -10.61 34.31 16.11
C LEU A 321 -11.45 34.60 14.86
N SER A 322 -11.68 33.61 14.00
CA SER A 322 -12.55 33.78 12.82
C SER A 322 -13.99 34.10 13.23
N THR A 323 -14.48 33.47 14.31
CA THR A 323 -15.80 33.77 14.89
C THR A 323 -15.85 35.20 15.41
N TYR A 324 -14.81 35.66 16.11
CA TYR A 324 -14.72 37.03 16.59
C TYR A 324 -14.84 38.05 15.45
N TYR A 325 -14.09 37.83 14.36
CA TYR A 325 -14.15 38.70 13.18
C TYR A 325 -15.50 38.63 12.46
N ALA A 326 -16.07 37.43 12.28
CA ALA A 326 -17.35 37.24 11.58
C ALA A 326 -18.53 37.91 12.31
N PHE A 327 -18.46 38.05 13.64
CA PHE A 327 -19.50 38.68 14.45
C PHE A 327 -19.14 40.10 14.88
N ASN A 328 -18.40 40.85 14.05
CA ASN A 328 -18.06 42.27 14.26
C ASN A 328 -17.40 42.56 15.62
N GLY A 329 -16.53 41.67 16.10
CA GLY A 329 -15.82 41.85 17.38
C GLY A 329 -16.66 41.52 18.62
N SER A 330 -17.77 40.78 18.48
CA SER A 330 -18.58 40.36 19.61
C SER A 330 -17.94 39.19 20.38
N PHE A 331 -17.34 39.49 21.53
CA PHE A 331 -16.88 38.44 22.46
C PHE A 331 -18.01 37.53 22.94
N ARG A 332 -19.26 38.03 23.02
CA ARG A 332 -20.42 37.21 23.40
C ARG A 332 -20.62 36.03 22.45
N ALA A 333 -20.48 36.25 21.14
CA ALA A 333 -20.62 35.18 20.16
C ALA A 333 -19.55 34.09 20.33
N VAL A 334 -18.31 34.49 20.60
CA VAL A 334 -17.19 33.57 20.89
C VAL A 334 -17.45 32.76 22.16
N PHE A 335 -17.91 33.42 23.24
CA PHE A 335 -18.24 32.73 24.50
C PHE A 335 -19.37 31.71 24.33
N TYR A 336 -20.47 32.08 23.66
CA TYR A 336 -21.56 31.13 23.41
C TYR A 336 -21.12 29.95 22.55
N ARG A 337 -20.36 30.19 21.47
CA ARG A 337 -19.82 29.12 20.62
C ARG A 337 -18.92 28.17 21.41
N THR A 338 -18.00 28.72 22.20
CA THR A 338 -17.03 27.92 22.97
C THR A 338 -17.74 27.15 24.08
N GLY A 339 -18.58 27.82 24.88
CA GLY A 339 -19.29 27.21 26.00
C GLY A 339 -20.25 26.11 25.57
N LEU A 340 -21.10 26.39 24.58
CA LEU A 340 -22.02 25.37 24.03
C LEU A 340 -21.25 24.26 23.31
N GLY A 341 -20.17 24.59 22.61
CA GLY A 341 -19.30 23.61 21.95
C GLY A 341 -18.68 22.61 22.92
N ILE A 342 -18.09 23.11 24.01
CA ILE A 342 -17.54 22.29 25.10
C ILE A 342 -18.63 21.43 25.72
N LEU A 343 -19.81 22.02 26.00
CA LEU A 343 -20.94 21.29 26.55
C LEU A 343 -21.39 20.15 25.63
N CYS A 344 -21.58 20.42 24.34
CA CYS A 344 -21.95 19.40 23.35
C CYS A 344 -20.88 18.30 23.26
N SER A 345 -19.61 18.66 23.19
CA SER A 345 -18.49 17.71 23.15
C SER A 345 -18.50 16.80 24.38
N PHE A 346 -18.68 17.38 25.57
CA PHE A 346 -18.74 16.64 26.83
C PHE A 346 -19.97 15.71 26.91
N LEU A 347 -21.13 16.16 26.45
CA LEU A 347 -22.36 15.35 26.39
C LEU A 347 -22.19 14.16 25.43
N ILE A 348 -21.57 14.38 24.26
CA ILE A 348 -21.26 13.32 23.31
C ILE A 348 -20.29 12.32 23.95
N GLY A 349 -19.16 12.78 24.51
CA GLY A 349 -18.21 11.90 25.19
C GLY A 349 -18.85 11.09 26.33
N THR A 350 -19.72 11.71 27.12
CA THR A 350 -20.48 11.06 28.19
C THR A 350 -21.43 9.99 27.65
N SER A 351 -22.06 10.22 26.50
CA SER A 351 -22.91 9.22 25.83
C SER A 351 -22.15 7.93 25.52
N PHE A 352 -20.92 8.05 25.00
CA PHE A 352 -20.04 6.91 24.72
C PHE A 352 -19.40 6.30 25.97
N PHE A 353 -19.34 7.04 27.08
CA PHE A 353 -18.98 6.48 28.38
C PHE A 353 -20.10 5.60 28.95
N ILE A 354 -21.35 6.04 28.85
CA ILE A 354 -22.54 5.32 29.35
C ILE A 354 -22.85 4.11 28.46
N ARG A 355 -22.84 4.30 27.13
CA ARG A 355 -23.04 3.24 26.14
C ARG A 355 -21.73 2.97 25.42
N LYS A 356 -20.91 2.10 26.01
CA LYS A 356 -19.66 1.67 25.38
C LYS A 356 -19.98 0.77 24.18
N PRO A 357 -19.64 1.16 22.94
CA PRO A 357 -19.73 0.24 21.80
C PRO A 357 -18.74 -0.91 22.01
N THR A 358 -19.18 -2.14 21.71
CA THR A 358 -18.31 -3.33 21.77
C THR A 358 -17.28 -3.32 20.64
N ASP A 359 -17.66 -2.84 19.44
CA ASP A 359 -16.80 -2.74 18.26
C ASP A 359 -16.92 -1.35 17.60
N TYR A 360 -15.93 -0.48 17.81
CA TYR A 360 -15.93 0.90 17.30
C TYR A 360 -14.73 1.23 16.39
N LEU A 361 -13.76 0.33 16.28
CA LEU A 361 -12.71 0.35 15.27
C LEU A 361 -12.78 -0.96 14.50
N LYS A 362 -13.71 -1.07 13.55
CA LYS A 362 -13.59 -2.06 12.48
C LYS A 362 -12.46 -1.63 11.56
N GLY A 363 -11.22 -1.79 12.00
CA GLY A 363 -10.14 -2.05 11.06
C GLY A 363 -10.43 -3.36 10.36
N GLU A 364 -9.72 -3.66 9.28
CA GLU A 364 -9.66 -4.98 8.64
C GLU A 364 -9.05 -6.02 9.60
N ALA A 365 -9.69 -6.21 10.76
CA ALA A 365 -9.39 -7.15 11.82
C ALA A 365 -10.44 -8.27 11.77
N GLY A 366 -10.80 -8.69 10.56
CA GLY A 366 -11.43 -9.97 10.29
C GLY A 366 -10.36 -10.90 9.75
N ASN A 367 -9.81 -11.76 10.61
CA ASN A 367 -8.93 -12.89 10.27
C ASN A 367 -7.76 -12.58 9.33
N THR A 368 -6.74 -11.90 9.85
CA THR A 368 -5.34 -12.26 9.64
C THR A 368 -4.51 -11.37 10.57
N SER A 369 -3.43 -11.92 11.10
CA SER A 369 -2.42 -11.25 11.92
C SER A 369 -1.60 -10.21 11.13
N PHE A 370 -2.23 -9.39 10.28
CA PHE A 370 -1.61 -8.26 9.63
C PHE A 370 -1.72 -7.03 10.52
N CYS A 371 -0.69 -6.82 11.35
CA CYS A 371 -0.54 -5.55 12.02
C CYS A 371 -0.14 -4.48 10.99
N THR A 372 -1.09 -3.68 10.54
CA THR A 372 -0.89 -2.47 9.72
C THR A 372 0.02 -1.44 10.42
N CYS A 373 0.43 -1.71 11.67
CA CYS A 373 1.41 -0.98 12.45
C CYS A 373 2.84 -1.01 11.85
N GLY A 374 3.12 -1.85 10.84
CA GLY A 374 4.44 -1.92 10.21
C GLY A 374 5.56 -2.37 11.15
N CYS A 375 5.21 -3.03 12.26
CA CYS A 375 6.17 -3.51 13.27
C CYS A 375 7.02 -4.71 12.80
N TYR A 376 6.79 -5.24 11.59
CA TYR A 376 7.57 -6.34 11.01
C TYR A 376 8.74 -5.88 10.14
N ARG A 377 8.89 -4.57 9.93
CA ARG A 377 10.13 -4.04 9.37
C ARG A 377 11.13 -3.89 10.49
N GLU A 378 12.10 -4.79 10.58
CA GLU A 378 13.42 -4.44 11.11
C GLU A 378 14.01 -3.37 10.18
N SER A 379 13.52 -2.14 10.29
CA SER A 379 14.17 -0.99 9.70
C SER A 379 15.37 -0.71 10.59
N ARG A 380 16.56 -0.74 9.98
CA ARG A 380 17.88 -0.35 10.51
C ARG A 380 17.77 0.41 11.84
N SER A 381 18.35 -0.16 12.91
CA SER A 381 18.41 0.49 14.22
C SER A 381 18.98 1.93 14.07
N GLY A 382 18.11 2.94 14.19
CA GLY A 382 18.52 4.32 13.97
C GLY A 382 17.39 5.31 13.65
N ARG A 383 17.74 6.60 13.58
CA ARG A 383 16.78 7.69 13.27
C ARG A 383 16.18 7.57 11.86
N LEU A 384 16.92 6.99 10.92
CA LEU A 384 16.50 6.83 9.52
C LEU A 384 15.33 5.84 9.38
N GLY A 385 15.36 4.73 10.12
CA GLY A 385 14.28 3.75 10.08
C GLY A 385 12.97 4.24 10.70
N ARG A 386 13.06 5.05 11.77
CA ARG A 386 11.87 5.71 12.35
C ARG A 386 11.27 6.75 11.40
N ALA A 387 12.09 7.47 10.64
CA ALA A 387 11.59 8.43 9.65
C ALA A 387 10.88 7.72 8.48
N GLU A 388 11.43 6.61 8.01
CA GLU A 388 10.81 5.79 6.97
C GLU A 388 9.47 5.19 7.44
N GLN A 389 9.43 4.64 8.66
CA GLN A 389 8.20 4.12 9.26
C GLN A 389 7.14 5.23 9.42
N PHE A 390 7.55 6.43 9.84
CA PHE A 390 6.66 7.59 9.93
C PHE A 390 6.05 7.98 8.58
N LEU A 391 6.86 8.03 7.51
CA LEU A 391 6.37 8.36 6.17
C LEU A 391 5.43 7.28 5.62
N TRP A 392 5.72 6.01 5.89
CA TRP A 392 4.87 4.90 5.48
C TRP A 392 3.49 4.96 6.15
N HIS A 393 3.45 5.14 7.48
CA HIS A 393 2.21 5.32 8.23
C HIS A 393 1.40 6.51 7.73
N ALA A 394 2.07 7.64 7.51
CA ALA A 394 1.42 8.83 6.97
C ALA A 394 0.83 8.56 5.57
N ARG A 395 1.56 7.86 4.70
CA ARG A 395 1.06 7.49 3.36
C ARG A 395 -0.21 6.64 3.46
N MET A 396 -0.21 5.58 4.27
CA MET A 396 -1.35 4.67 4.39
C MET A 396 -2.60 5.36 4.95
N GLU A 397 -2.43 6.17 6.00
CA GLU A 397 -3.55 6.92 6.58
C GLU A 397 -4.09 8.00 5.63
N PHE A 398 -3.21 8.67 4.88
CA PHE A 398 -3.63 9.63 3.87
C PHE A 398 -4.55 8.97 2.83
N TYR A 399 -4.16 7.83 2.26
CA TYR A 399 -5.00 7.13 1.27
C TYR A 399 -6.33 6.64 1.86
N SER A 400 -6.31 6.14 3.10
CA SER A 400 -7.52 5.67 3.80
C SER A 400 -8.56 6.78 3.99
N VAL A 401 -8.12 8.00 4.33
CA VAL A 401 -9.03 9.13 4.58
C VAL A 401 -9.34 9.95 3.32
N ALA A 402 -8.39 10.09 2.41
CA ALA A 402 -8.55 10.86 1.17
C ALA A 402 -9.73 10.38 0.33
N ARG A 403 -10.01 9.07 0.29
CA ARG A 403 -11.17 8.53 -0.44
C ARG A 403 -12.51 9.10 0.07
N TYR A 404 -12.66 9.23 1.39
CA TYR A 404 -13.89 9.78 1.99
C TYR A 404 -13.97 11.29 1.79
N LEU A 405 -12.83 11.99 1.85
CA LEU A 405 -12.76 13.42 1.55
C LEU A 405 -13.20 13.69 0.12
N VAL A 406 -12.68 12.95 -0.87
CA VAL A 406 -13.03 13.10 -2.29
C VAL A 406 -14.53 12.91 -2.51
N VAL A 407 -15.12 11.85 -1.94
CA VAL A 407 -16.57 11.60 -2.03
C VAL A 407 -17.36 12.72 -1.36
N GLY A 408 -16.95 13.16 -0.18
CA GLY A 408 -17.62 14.24 0.56
C GLY A 408 -17.62 15.57 -0.21
N ILE A 409 -16.48 15.94 -0.81
CA ILE A 409 -16.38 17.16 -1.63
C ILE A 409 -17.26 17.03 -2.88
N ALA A 410 -17.23 15.88 -3.57
CA ALA A 410 -18.06 15.65 -4.76
C ALA A 410 -19.56 15.79 -4.46
N VAL A 411 -20.02 15.20 -3.35
CA VAL A 411 -21.41 15.36 -2.89
C VAL A 411 -21.71 16.81 -2.53
N SER A 412 -20.81 17.49 -1.78
CA SER A 412 -20.99 18.88 -1.38
C SER A 412 -21.10 19.85 -2.58
N THR A 413 -20.30 19.62 -3.63
CA THR A 413 -20.35 20.44 -4.85
C THR A 413 -21.69 20.34 -5.58
N CYS A 414 -22.38 19.20 -5.52
CA CYS A 414 -23.71 19.05 -6.10
C CYS A 414 -24.78 19.90 -5.40
N PHE A 415 -24.58 20.25 -4.12
CA PHE A 415 -25.53 21.06 -3.35
C PHE A 415 -25.26 22.58 -3.44
N ARG A 416 -24.07 22.99 -3.89
CA ARG A 416 -23.75 24.41 -4.12
C ARG A 416 -24.27 24.85 -5.50
N ARG A 417 -25.54 25.24 -5.56
CA ARG A 417 -26.16 25.89 -6.73
C ARG A 417 -25.62 27.30 -6.96
#